data_AF-A0A5N9I2S3-F1
#
_entry.id   AF-A0A5N9I2S3-F1
#
_cell.length_a   1.000
_cell.length_b   1.000
_cell.length_c   1.000
_cell.angle_alpha   90.00
_cell.angle_beta   90.00
_cell.angle_gamma   90.00
#
_symmetry.space_group_name_H-M   'P 1'
#
loop_
_entity.id
_entity.type
_entity.pdbx_description
1 polymer ?
#
loop_
_entity_poly.entity_id
_entity_poly.type
_entity_poly.pdbx_seq_one_letter_code
_entity_poly.pdbx_strand_id
1 'polypeptide(L)' 'MEAREREWRDAAVTAVLWLRERHRDEQDLQRSTTLTQDQFTELLTYLQQLRDWPQSEAFPAIEQRPVAPPWIAEQTQ' A
#
# COMPACT_ATOMS: atom_id res chain seq x y z
N MET A 1 10.04 8.67 -18.43
CA MET A 1 8.81 9.01 -17.68
C MET A 1 8.25 7.77 -17.01
N GLU A 2 8.01 6.70 -17.77
CA GLU A 2 7.52 5.41 -17.24
C GLU A 2 8.43 4.76 -16.18
N ALA A 3 9.76 4.76 -16.37
CA ALA A 3 10.70 4.19 -15.40
C ALA A 3 10.53 4.83 -14.01
N ARG A 4 10.40 6.17 -13.96
CA ARG A 4 10.21 6.94 -12.73
C ARG A 4 8.90 6.61 -12.02
N GLU A 5 7.83 6.32 -12.77
CA GLU A 5 6.55 5.90 -12.19
C GLU A 5 6.60 4.48 -11.64
N ARG A 6 7.34 3.57 -12.30
CA ARG A 6 7.60 2.23 -11.76
C ARG A 6 8.41 2.30 -10.48
N GLU A 7 9.46 3.14 -10.45
CA GLU A 7 10.25 3.39 -9.25
C GLU A 7 9.38 3.97 -8.12
N TRP A 8 8.50 4.93 -8.42
CA TRP A 8 7.56 5.46 -7.43
C TRP A 8 6.62 4.38 -6.90
N ARG A 9 6.07 3.55 -7.79
CA ARG A 9 5.18 2.44 -7.41
C ARG A 9 5.92 1.46 -6.50
N ASP A 10 7.14 1.08 -6.82
CA ASP A 10 7.94 0.15 -6.01
C ASP A 10 8.30 0.76 -4.65
N ALA A 11 8.61 2.06 -4.61
CA ALA A 11 8.79 2.80 -3.37
C ALA A 11 7.51 2.86 -2.54
N ALA A 12 6.35 3.12 -3.16
CA ALA A 12 5.05 3.16 -2.49
C ALA A 12 4.65 1.79 -1.92
N VAL A 13 4.90 0.71 -2.66
CA VAL A 13 4.70 -0.66 -2.17
C VAL A 13 5.61 -0.96 -0.99
N THR A 14 6.90 -0.63 -1.10
CA THR A 14 7.88 -0.85 -0.02
C THR A 14 7.53 -0.06 1.23
N ALA A 15 7.08 1.19 1.07
CA ALA A 15 6.69 2.09 2.16
C ALA A 15 5.52 1.56 3.00
N VAL A 16 4.68 0.68 2.44
CA VAL A 16 3.51 0.12 3.15
C VAL A 16 3.61 -1.39 3.37
N LEU A 17 4.69 -2.02 2.89
CA LEU A 17 4.91 -3.47 3.04
C LEU A 17 5.05 -3.85 4.52
N TRP A 18 5.81 -3.07 5.28
CA TRP A 18 6.04 -3.28 6.71
C TRP A 18 4.75 -3.25 7.54
N LEU A 19 3.76 -2.45 7.15
CA LEU A 19 2.44 -2.39 7.81
C LEU A 19 1.71 -3.73 7.71
N ARG A 20 1.80 -4.36 6.55
CA ARG A 20 1.19 -5.66 6.30
C ARG A 20 1.90 -6.76 7.09
N GLU A 21 3.22 -6.72 7.12
CA GLU A 21 4.03 -7.67 7.89
C GLU A 21 3.73 -7.54 9.38
N ARG A 22 3.77 -6.32 9.94
CA ARG A 22 3.40 -6.04 11.33
C ARG A 22 2.01 -6.55 11.68
N HIS A 23 1.00 -6.28 10.85
CA HIS A 23 -0.36 -6.75 11.12
C HIS A 23 -0.46 -8.28 11.14
N ARG A 24 0.27 -8.97 10.26
CA ARG A 24 0.34 -10.43 10.25
C ARG A 24 1.05 -10.98 11.47
N ASP A 25 2.19 -10.39 11.84
CA ASP A 25 2.91 -10.76 13.05
C ASP A 25 2.02 -10.59 14.30
N GLU A 26 1.24 -9.50 14.38
CA GLU A 26 0.28 -9.29 15.47
C GLU A 26 -0.81 -10.38 15.48
N GLN A 27 -1.34 -10.76 14.32
CA GLN A 27 -2.34 -11.83 14.18
C GLN A 27 -1.77 -13.20 14.57
N ASP A 28 -0.58 -13.55 14.07
CA ASP A 28 0.09 -14.82 14.33
C ASP A 28 0.47 -14.94 15.82
N LEU A 29 0.85 -13.82 16.45
CA LEU A 29 1.08 -13.74 17.90
C LEU A 29 -0.21 -13.65 18.73
N GLN A 30 -1.39 -13.66 18.10
CA GLN A 30 -2.70 -13.46 18.73
C GLN A 30 -2.78 -12.20 19.61
N ARG A 31 -2.06 -11.14 19.23
CA ARG A 31 -2.09 -9.85 19.90
C ARG A 31 -3.20 -8.97 19.34
N SER A 32 -3.55 -7.94 20.10
CA SER A 32 -4.40 -6.87 19.58
C SER A 32 -3.70 -6.22 18.39
N THR A 33 -4.37 -6.21 17.24
CA THR A 33 -3.82 -5.60 16.02
C THR A 33 -3.81 -4.08 16.15
N THR A 34 -2.71 -3.45 15.72
CA THR A 34 -2.62 -1.98 15.68
C THR A 34 -3.54 -1.41 14.60
N LEU A 35 -3.72 -2.14 13.50
CA LEU A 35 -4.68 -1.80 12.44
C LEU A 35 -6.01 -2.50 12.66
N THR A 36 -7.10 -1.81 12.33
CA THR A 36 -8.43 -2.45 12.26
C THR A 36 -8.52 -3.34 11.02
N GLN A 37 -9.51 -4.23 11.00
CA GLN A 37 -9.77 -5.10 9.84
C GLN A 37 -10.10 -4.29 8.58
N ASP A 38 -10.83 -3.18 8.73
CA ASP A 38 -11.13 -2.26 7.61
C ASP A 38 -9.85 -1.60 7.07
N GLN A 39 -8.98 -1.06 7.95
CA GLN A 39 -7.70 -0.48 7.55
C GLN A 39 -6.81 -1.50 6.85
N PHE A 40 -6.75 -2.74 7.37
CA PHE A 40 -5.97 -3.79 6.74
C PHE A 40 -6.54 -4.16 5.35
N THR A 41 -7.86 -4.18 5.21
CA THR A 41 -8.52 -4.42 3.91
C THR A 41 -8.20 -3.30 2.92
N GLU A 42 -8.33 -2.04 3.34
CA GLU A 42 -7.95 -0.87 2.54
C GLU A 42 -6.48 -0.91 2.10
N LEU A 43 -5.57 -1.32 2.99
CA LEU A 43 -4.15 -1.49 2.67
C LEU A 43 -3.94 -2.52 1.55
N LEU A 44 -4.62 -3.67 1.64
CA LEU A 44 -4.52 -4.71 0.61
C LEU A 44 -5.11 -4.24 -0.73
N THR A 45 -6.24 -3.54 -0.69
CA THR A 45 -6.85 -2.94 -1.88
C THR A 45 -5.94 -1.88 -2.51
N TYR A 46 -5.33 -1.01 -1.71
CA TYR A 46 -4.37 -0.01 -2.18
C TYR A 46 -3.14 -0.67 -2.83
N LEU A 47 -2.58 -1.70 -2.18
CA LEU A 47 -1.48 -2.48 -2.74
C LEU A 47 -1.87 -3.11 -4.08
N GLN A 48 -3.07 -3.68 -4.19
CA GLN A 48 -3.57 -4.25 -5.44
C GLN A 48 -3.66 -3.19 -6.54
N GLN A 49 -4.25 -2.02 -6.26
CA GLN A 49 -4.30 -0.91 -7.21
C GLN A 49 -2.91 -0.47 -7.69
N LEU A 50 -1.92 -0.41 -6.78
CA LEU A 50 -0.52 -0.13 -7.15
C LEU A 50 0.09 -1.21 -8.07
N ARG A 51 -0.39 -2.45 -8.01
CA ARG A 51 0.07 -3.51 -8.93
C ARG A 51 -0.64 -3.49 -10.27
N ASP A 52 -1.94 -3.21 -10.26
CA ASP A 52 -2.75 -3.17 -11.48
C ASP A 52 -2.49 -1.90 -12.30
N TRP A 53 -2.12 -0.79 -11.65
CA TRP A 53 -1.86 0.49 -12.31
C TRP A 53 -0.83 0.41 -13.46
N PRO A 54 0.40 -0.13 -13.30
CA PRO A 54 1.35 -0.28 -14.41
C PRO A 54 0.91 -1.25 -15.52
N GLN A 55 -0.14 -2.05 -15.27
CA GLN A 55 -0.75 -2.94 -16.27
C GLN A 55 -1.95 -2.28 -16.97
N SER A 56 -2.43 -1.15 -16.47
CA SER A 56 -3.53 -0.38 -17.04
C SER A 56 -3.03 0.57 -18.13
N GLU A 57 -3.90 0.88 -19.09
CA GLU A 57 -3.68 1.90 -20.12
C GLU A 57 -3.54 3.32 -19.54
N ALA A 58 -3.95 3.49 -18.27
CA ALA A 58 -3.80 4.73 -17.51
C ALA A 58 -2.34 5.05 -17.11
N PHE A 59 -1.41 4.10 -17.23
CA PHE A 59 -0.01 4.32 -16.94
C PHE A 59 0.68 5.09 -18.09
N PRO A 60 1.56 6.09 -17.83
CA PRO A 60 2.11 6.58 -16.55
C PRO A 60 1.41 7.84 -16.00
N ALA A 61 0.10 8.02 -16.21
CA ALA A 61 -0.59 9.25 -15.83
C ALA A 61 -0.61 9.46 -14.31
N ILE A 62 -0.04 10.57 -13.85
CA ILE A 62 0.09 10.91 -12.42
C ILE A 62 -1.30 11.04 -11.76
N GLU A 63 -2.28 11.54 -12.51
CA GLU A 63 -3.67 11.72 -12.06
C GLU A 63 -4.38 10.40 -11.75
N GLN A 64 -3.87 9.29 -12.29
CA GLN A 64 -4.40 7.94 -12.11
C GLN A 64 -3.60 7.16 -11.07
N ARG A 65 -2.64 7.78 -10.38
CA ARG A 65 -1.88 7.12 -9.32
C ARG A 65 -2.83 6.74 -8.19
N PRO A 66 -2.76 5.48 -7.71
CA PRO A 66 -3.46 5.09 -6.51
C PRO A 66 -3.07 6.01 -5.35
N VAL A 67 -4.07 6.49 -4.61
CA VAL A 67 -3.87 7.36 -3.45
C VAL A 67 -3.86 6.51 -2.19
N ALA A 68 -2.78 6.61 -1.42
CA ALA A 68 -2.68 5.94 -0.14
C ALA A 68 -3.75 6.48 0.83
N PRO A 69 -4.46 5.61 1.56
CA PRO A 69 -5.32 6.04 2.65
C PRO A 69 -4.57 6.95 3.63
N PRO A 70 -5.19 8.03 4.13
CA PRO A 70 -4.52 9.04 4.97
C PRO A 70 -3.95 8.44 6.26
N TRP A 71 -4.64 7.43 6.82
CA TRP A 71 -4.19 6.74 8.04
C TRP A 71 -2.85 6.03 7.87
N ILE A 72 -2.45 5.65 6.64
CA ILE A 72 -1.12 5.05 6.39
C ILE A 72 -0.02 6.05 6.76
N ALA A 73 -0.22 7.34 6.46
CA ALA A 73 0.73 8.39 6.78
C ALA A 73 0.79 8.67 8.29
N GLU A 74 -0.26 8.31 9.04
CA GLU A 74 -0.27 8.40 10.50
C GLU A 74 0.55 7.26 11.14
N GLN A 75 0.85 6.19 10.39
CA GLN A 75 1.64 5.07 10.90
C GLN A 75 3.14 5.34 10.78
N THR A 76 3.75 5.54 11.95
CA THR A 76 5.20 5.64 12.10
C THR A 76 5.79 4.26 12.41
N GLN A 77 6.93 3.96 11.78
CA GLN A 77 7.76 2.77 12.07
C GLN A 77 8.58 2.98 13.34
#